data_AF-A0A2G9QBG0-F1
#
_entry.id   AF-A0A2G9QBG0-F1
#
_cell.length_a   1.000
_cell.length_b   1.000
_cell.length_c   1.000
_cell.angle_alpha   90.00
_cell.angle_beta   90.00
_cell.angle_gamma   90.00
#
_symmetry.space_group_name_H-M   'P 1'
#
loop_
_entity.id
_entity.type
_entity.pdbx_description
1 polymer ?
#
loop_
_entity_poly.entity_id
_entity_poly.type
_entity_poly.pdbx_seq_one_letter_code
_entity_poly.pdbx_strand_id
1 'polypeptide(L)'
;MELVKPVHPTADINFLKAKIGSLSSTYKRERKKVEDSQRSGAAADDVYVPRLWYHHSLRFFVRPDRTQAIAINTSFNTSFNIS
;
A
#
# COMPACT_ATOMS: atom_id res chain seq x y z
N MET A 1 10.94 -5.56 19.17
CA MET A 1 9.77 -5.31 20.05
C MET A 1 9.86 -3.99 20.81
N GLU A 2 10.99 -3.28 20.75
CA GLU A 2 11.25 -2.04 21.51
C GLU A 2 10.28 -0.90 21.17
N LEU A 3 9.77 -0.83 19.95
CA LEU A 3 8.82 0.21 19.54
C LEU A 3 7.37 -0.10 19.96
N VAL A 4 7.03 -1.36 20.20
CA VAL A 4 5.65 -1.80 20.47
C VAL A 4 5.40 -1.98 21.97
N LYS A 5 6.40 -2.47 22.71
CA LYS A 5 6.31 -2.73 24.15
C LYS A 5 5.96 -1.51 25.00
N PRO A 6 6.44 -0.28 24.72
CA PRO A 6 6.05 0.89 25.50
C PRO A 6 4.55 1.21 25.42
N VAL A 7 3.90 0.87 24.30
CA VAL A 7 2.47 1.12 24.08
C VAL A 7 1.61 -0.09 24.42
N HIS A 8 2.16 -1.29 24.26
CA HIS A 8 1.49 -2.55 24.54
C HIS A 8 2.48 -3.53 25.20
N PRO A 9 2.61 -3.50 26.54
CA PRO A 9 3.64 -4.25 27.27
C PRO A 9 3.58 -5.77 27.05
N THR A 10 2.38 -6.30 26.83
CA THR A 10 2.12 -7.73 26.58
C THR A 10 2.22 -8.11 25.09
N ALA A 11 2.68 -7.19 24.23
CA ALA A 11 2.79 -7.47 22.80
C ALA A 11 3.86 -8.54 22.55
N ASP A 12 3.41 -9.62 21.92
CA ASP A 12 4.25 -10.71 21.45
C ASP A 12 4.31 -10.74 19.91
N ILE A 13 4.99 -11.74 19.36
CA ILE A 13 5.10 -11.89 17.91
C ILE A 13 3.76 -12.17 17.24
N ASN A 14 2.83 -12.84 17.92
CA ASN A 14 1.52 -13.19 17.38
C ASN A 14 0.64 -11.95 17.26
N PHE A 15 0.67 -11.09 18.29
CA PHE A 15 0.04 -9.78 18.27
C PHE A 15 0.52 -8.95 17.07
N LEU A 16 1.84 -8.90 16.84
CA LEU A 16 2.40 -8.13 15.73
C LEU A 16 1.99 -8.72 14.37
N LYS A 17 2.05 -10.04 14.21
CA LYS A 17 1.58 -10.73 13.00
C LYS A 17 0.11 -10.44 12.72
N ALA A 18 -0.75 -10.52 13.73
CA ALA A 18 -2.18 -10.21 13.61
C ALA A 18 -2.40 -8.74 13.23
N LYS A 19 -1.65 -7.80 13.84
CA LYS A 19 -1.76 -6.37 13.53
C LYS A 19 -1.33 -6.07 12.09
N ILE A 20 -0.22 -6.64 11.63
CA ILE A 20 0.25 -6.53 10.25
C ILE A 20 -0.78 -7.11 9.28
N GLY A 21 -1.37 -8.27 9.61
CA GLY A 21 -2.42 -8.89 8.81
C GLY A 21 -3.70 -8.04 8.69
N SER A 22 -4.12 -7.43 9.80
CA SER A 22 -5.27 -6.51 9.84
C SER A 22 -5.02 -5.25 8.99
N LEU A 23 -3.84 -4.63 9.13
CA LEU A 23 -3.42 -3.48 8.32
C LEU A 23 -3.39 -3.83 6.83
N SER A 24 -2.79 -4.98 6.48
CA SER A 24 -2.72 -5.47 5.10
C SER A 24 -4.11 -5.67 4.49
N SER A 25 -5.03 -6.27 5.25
CA SER A 25 -6.40 -6.54 4.81
C SER A 25 -7.19 -5.25 4.60
N THR A 26 -7.04 -4.30 5.51
CA THR A 26 -7.68 -2.97 5.42
C THR A 26 -7.16 -2.20 4.20
N TYR A 27 -5.84 -2.18 4.01
CA TYR A 27 -5.23 -1.53 2.85
C TYR A 27 -5.69 -2.14 1.52
N LYS A 28 -5.71 -3.48 1.40
CA LYS A 28 -6.18 -4.15 0.19
C LYS A 28 -7.63 -3.80 -0.16
N ARG A 29 -8.51 -3.69 0.84
CA ARG A 29 -9.91 -3.29 0.63
C ARG A 29 -10.04 -1.85 0.18
N GLU A 30 -9.31 -0.92 0.81
CA GLU A 30 -9.32 0.49 0.39
C GLU A 30 -8.76 0.66 -1.03
N ARG A 31 -7.63 0.00 -1.33
CA ARG A 31 -7.03 0.04 -2.67
C ARG A 31 -7.96 -0.54 -3.73
N LYS A 32 -8.68 -1.63 -3.43
CA LYS A 32 -9.65 -2.22 -4.36
C LYS A 32 -10.74 -1.21 -4.76
N LYS A 33 -11.20 -0.34 -3.84
CA LYS A 33 -12.18 0.70 -4.17
C LYS A 33 -11.61 1.72 -5.15
N VAL A 34 -10.34 2.09 -5.00
CA VAL A 34 -9.64 2.97 -5.95
C VAL A 34 -9.58 2.28 -7.32
N GLU A 35 -9.09 1.04 -7.37
CA GLU A 35 -8.98 0.25 -8.60
C GLU A 35 -10.35 0.06 -9.30
N ASP A 36 -11.39 -0.23 -8.53
CA ASP A 36 -12.76 -0.42 -9.05
C ASP A 36 -13.32 0.92 -9.60
N SER A 37 -13.09 2.05 -8.93
CA SER A 37 -13.52 3.37 -9.42
C SER A 37 -12.83 3.76 -10.73
N GLN A 38 -11.54 3.45 -10.88
CA GLN A 38 -10.79 3.68 -12.12
C GLN A 38 -11.30 2.78 -13.25
N ARG A 39 -11.62 1.52 -12.94
CA ARG A 39 -12.11 0.56 -13.93
C ARG A 39 -13.48 0.91 -14.48
N SER A 40 -14.35 1.52 -13.67
CA SER A 40 -15.68 1.97 -14.13
C SER A 40 -15.63 3.17 -15.10
N GLY A 41 -14.43 3.63 -15.49
CA GLY A 41 -14.28 4.76 -16.42
C GLY A 41 -14.61 6.10 -15.77
N ALA A 42 -14.41 6.21 -14.45
CA ALA A 42 -14.57 7.45 -13.71
C ALA A 42 -13.75 8.58 -14.37
N ALA A 43 -14.33 9.77 -14.49
CA ALA A 43 -13.56 10.98 -14.74
C ALA A 43 -12.57 11.19 -13.56
N ALA A 44 -11.52 11.98 -13.76
CA ALA A 44 -10.49 12.16 -12.72
C ALA A 44 -11.07 12.60 -11.36
N ASP A 45 -12.16 13.38 -11.39
CA ASP A 45 -12.87 13.88 -10.20
C ASP A 45 -13.77 12.83 -9.52
N ASP A 46 -14.09 11.74 -10.22
CA ASP A 46 -14.95 10.65 -9.76
C ASP A 46 -14.15 9.46 -9.16
N VAL A 47 -12.82 9.52 -9.20
CA VAL A 47 -11.96 8.47 -8.63
C VAL A 47 -12.11 8.44 -7.11
N TYR A 48 -12.37 7.26 -6.56
CA TYR A 48 -12.53 7.08 -5.12
C TYR A 48 -11.26 7.51 -4.38
N VAL A 49 -11.41 8.44 -3.45
CA VAL A 49 -10.34 8.91 -2.56
C VAL A 49 -10.28 8.02 -1.31
N PRO A 50 -9.15 7.35 -1.03
CA PRO A 50 -8.98 6.55 0.18
C PRO A 50 -9.19 7.36 1.46
N ARG A 51 -9.97 6.80 2.40
CA ARG A 51 -10.22 7.46 3.70
C ARG A 51 -9.08 7.28 4.69
N LEU A 52 -8.13 6.41 4.38
CA LEU A 52 -7.02 6.09 5.27
C LEU A 52 -5.93 7.16 5.14
N TRP A 53 -5.69 7.94 6.19
CA TRP A 53 -4.70 9.05 6.16
C TRP A 53 -3.28 8.58 5.82
N TYR A 54 -2.93 7.34 6.16
CA TYR A 54 -1.65 6.70 5.89
C TYR A 54 -1.69 5.74 4.69
N HIS A 55 -2.68 5.89 3.80
CA HIS A 55 -2.83 5.03 2.62
C HIS A 55 -1.55 4.95 1.79
N HIS A 56 -0.94 6.11 1.51
CA HIS A 56 0.29 6.20 0.72
C HIS A 56 1.45 5.45 1.39
N SER A 57 1.58 5.56 2.71
CA SER A 57 2.61 4.88 3.48
C SER A 57 2.45 3.35 3.48
N LEU A 58 1.26 2.82 3.24
CA LEU A 58 1.02 1.37 3.16
C LEU A 58 1.25 0.78 1.77
N ARG A 59 1.71 1.57 0.79
CA ARG A 59 1.92 1.09 -0.59
C ARG A 59 2.83 -0.13 -0.69
N PHE A 60 3.81 -0.25 0.21
CA PHE A 60 4.74 -1.39 0.26
C PHE A 60 4.09 -2.74 0.62
N PHE A 61 2.87 -2.75 1.17
CA PHE A 61 2.15 -3.99 1.50
C PHE A 61 1.72 -4.78 0.26
N VAL A 62 1.81 -4.16 -0.90
CA VAL A 62 1.48 -4.75 -2.18
C VAL A 62 2.78 -4.98 -2.91
N ARG A 63 2.99 -6.23 -3.37
CA ARG A 63 3.97 -6.46 -4.41
C ARG A 63 3.52 -5.71 -5.66
N PRO A 64 4.42 -4.94 -6.32
CA PRO A 64 4.06 -4.31 -7.58
C PRO A 64 3.51 -5.39 -8.53
N ASP A 65 2.34 -5.14 -9.09
CA ASP A 65 1.82 -5.99 -10.15
C ASP A 65 2.75 -5.87 -11.36
N ARG A 66 2.65 -6.81 -12.32
CA ARG A 66 3.54 -6.85 -13.49
C ARG A 66 3.58 -5.49 -14.22
N THR A 67 2.48 -4.74 -14.23
CA THR A 67 2.36 -3.42 -14.85
C THR A 67 3.12 -2.34 -14.09
N GLN A 68 3.00 -2.28 -12.75
CA GLN A 68 3.81 -1.36 -11.94
C GLN A 68 5.28 -1.76 -11.89
N ALA A 69 5.59 -3.05 -11.93
CA ALA A 69 6.97 -3.54 -12.01
C ALA A 69 7.65 -3.09 -13.31
N ILE A 70 6.92 -3.11 -14.43
CA ILE A 70 7.39 -2.55 -15.71
C ILE A 70 7.59 -1.04 -15.58
N ALA A 71 6.59 -0.28 -15.07
CA ALA A 71 6.71 1.17 -14.93
C ALA A 71 7.88 1.60 -14.03
N ILE A 72 8.10 0.88 -12.92
CA ILE A 72 9.26 1.07 -12.04
C ILE A 72 10.54 0.77 -12.82
N ASN A 73 10.67 -0.40 -13.42
CA ASN A 73 11.89 -0.80 -14.14
C ASN A 73 12.21 0.15 -15.31
N THR A 74 11.20 0.62 -16.05
CA THR A 74 11.37 1.63 -17.11
C THR A 74 11.87 2.96 -16.54
N SER A 75 11.30 3.43 -15.43
CA SER A 75 11.71 4.69 -14.77
C SER A 75 13.13 4.60 -14.18
N PHE A 76 13.50 3.44 -13.64
CA PHE A 76 14.85 3.17 -13.17
C PHE A 76 15.85 3.11 -14.33
N ASN A 77 15.54 2.43 -15.44
CA ASN A 77 16.46 2.35 -16.59
C ASN A 77 16.61 3.68 -17.33
N THR A 78 15.58 4.52 -17.39
CA THR A 78 15.71 5.88 -17.96
C THR A 78 16.54 6.78 -17.05
N SER A 79 16.40 6.66 -15.73
CA SER A 79 17.22 7.42 -14.77
C SER A 79 18.70 6.99 -14.75
N PHE A 80 19.01 5.76 -15.19
CA PHE A 80 20.38 5.25 -15.28
C PHE A 80 21.00 5.31 -16.69
N ASN A 81 20.22 5.49 -17.76
CA ASN A 81 20.73 5.72 -19.13
C ASN A 81 20.95 7.20 -19.47
N ILE A 82 20.74 8.10 -18.51
CA ILE A 82 21.14 9.51 -18.62
C ILE A 82 22.27 9.73 -17.61
N SER A 83 23.43 9.14 -17.88
CA SER A 83 24.73 9.43 -17.27
C SER A 83 25.83 8.97 -18.23
#